data_AF-A0A4Q6AEL4-F1
#
_entry.id   AF-A0A4Q6AEL4-F1
#
_cell.length_a   1.000
_cell.length_b   1.000
_cell.length_c   1.000
_cell.angle_alpha   90.00
_cell.angle_beta   90.00
_cell.angle_gamma   90.00
#
_symmetry.space_group_name_H-M   'P 1'
#
loop_
_entity.id
_entity.type
_entity.pdbx_description
1 polymer ?
#
loop_
_entity_poly.entity_id
_entity_poly.type
_entity_poly.pdbx_seq_one_letter_code
_entity_poly.pdbx_strand_id
1 'polypeptide(L)'
;MKKSKTVDAIEKLAPRCESEEKKDLKDLLTKIGDKWSILLIVLLSRAPEKKARFSELLTLVDGISQRMLTTTLRSLERDGYVKREVFPVVPPRVEYSLSALGASLLLPLEHLVEWALANRSAIHKSRAAYDDKSGSETEIA
;
A
#
# COMPACT_ATOMS: atom_id res chain seq x y z
N MET A 1 -21.46 -12.55 -20.53
CA MET A 1 -20.27 -12.42 -19.65
C MET A 1 -20.66 -12.81 -18.24
N LYS A 2 -19.95 -13.77 -17.61
CA LYS A 2 -20.13 -14.06 -16.18
C LYS A 2 -19.45 -12.94 -15.39
N LYS A 3 -20.17 -12.24 -14.51
CA LYS A 3 -19.58 -11.25 -13.61
C LYS A 3 -18.51 -11.94 -12.74
N SER A 4 -17.36 -11.29 -12.57
CA SER A 4 -16.27 -11.81 -11.74
C SER A 4 -16.66 -11.69 -10.27
N LYS A 5 -16.40 -12.72 -9.45
CA LYS A 5 -16.71 -12.72 -8.00
C LYS A 5 -16.21 -11.46 -7.27
N THR A 6 -15.10 -10.89 -7.73
CA THR A 6 -14.53 -9.63 -7.21
C THR A 6 -15.43 -8.43 -7.50
N VAL A 7 -16.01 -8.37 -8.70
CA VAL A 7 -16.94 -7.30 -9.10
C VAL A 7 -18.24 -7.41 -8.30
N ASP A 8 -18.75 -8.63 -8.09
CA ASP A 8 -19.93 -8.86 -7.27
C ASP A 8 -19.70 -8.49 -5.78
N ALA A 9 -18.47 -8.65 -5.27
CA ALA A 9 -18.10 -8.20 -3.93
C ALA A 9 -18.02 -6.68 -3.83
N ILE A 10 -17.52 -5.99 -4.85
CA ILE A 10 -17.48 -4.52 -4.94
C ILE A 10 -18.90 -3.94 -5.08
N GLU A 11 -19.75 -4.56 -5.89
CA GLU A 11 -21.14 -4.14 -6.11
C GLU A 11 -21.96 -4.23 -4.81
N LYS A 12 -21.62 -5.18 -3.91
CA LYS A 12 -22.21 -5.29 -2.56
C LYS A 12 -21.71 -4.27 -1.54
N LEU A 13 -20.62 -3.53 -1.81
CA LEU A 13 -20.13 -2.48 -0.90
C LEU A 13 -21.02 -1.21 -0.92
N ALA A 14 -21.84 -1.01 -1.95
CA ALA A 14 -22.82 0.08 -2.02
C ALA A 14 -24.23 -0.52 -1.96
N PRO A 15 -24.95 -0.42 -0.81
CA PRO A 15 -25.46 0.87 -0.36
C PRO A 15 -25.40 1.09 1.18
N ARG A 16 -25.72 2.33 1.58
CA ARG A 16 -25.85 2.89 2.94
C ARG A 16 -26.26 1.86 4.01
N CYS A 17 -25.30 1.30 4.74
CA CYS A 17 -25.55 0.48 5.93
C CYS A 17 -24.28 0.44 6.76
N GLU A 18 -24.32 0.94 7.99
CA GLU A 18 -23.22 1.00 8.98
C GLU A 18 -23.01 -0.38 9.64
N SER A 19 -22.51 -1.37 8.90
CA SER A 19 -22.09 -2.64 9.51
C SER A 19 -20.63 -2.56 9.94
N GLU A 20 -20.30 -3.17 11.09
CA GLU A 20 -18.91 -3.28 11.59
C GLU A 20 -17.97 -3.88 10.53
N GLU A 21 -18.46 -4.86 9.75
CA GLU A 21 -17.70 -5.47 8.65
C GLU A 21 -17.22 -4.47 7.58
N LYS A 22 -18.02 -3.44 7.26
CA LYS A 22 -17.62 -2.41 6.27
C LYS A 22 -16.60 -1.45 6.84
N LYS A 23 -16.71 -1.15 8.14
CA LYS A 23 -15.73 -0.30 8.85
C LYS A 23 -14.38 -1.02 8.92
N ASP A 24 -14.39 -2.30 9.26
CA ASP A 24 -13.20 -3.15 9.27
C ASP A 24 -12.56 -3.22 7.89
N LEU A 25 -13.34 -3.45 6.83
CA LEU A 25 -12.81 -3.49 5.47
C LEU A 25 -12.21 -2.13 5.05
N LYS A 26 -12.88 -1.03 5.36
CA LYS A 26 -12.37 0.32 5.08
C LYS A 26 -11.05 0.57 5.81
N ASP A 27 -10.97 0.20 7.08
CA ASP A 27 -9.76 0.36 7.89
C ASP A 27 -8.61 -0.49 7.34
N LEU A 28 -8.88 -1.73 6.95
CA LEU A 28 -7.91 -2.61 6.30
C LEU A 28 -7.41 -2.02 4.97
N LEU A 29 -8.31 -1.58 4.09
CA LEU A 29 -7.94 -0.99 2.81
C LEU A 29 -7.21 0.35 2.97
N THR A 30 -7.57 1.14 3.97
CA THR A 30 -6.91 2.43 4.26
C THR A 30 -5.48 2.21 4.74
N LYS A 31 -5.26 1.22 5.61
CA LYS A 31 -3.91 0.86 6.09
C LYS A 31 -3.06 0.25 5.00
N ILE A 32 -3.56 -0.77 4.30
CA ILE A 32 -2.80 -1.42 3.23
C ILE A 32 -2.52 -0.44 2.10
N GLY A 33 -3.51 0.39 1.74
CA GLY A 33 -3.43 1.37 0.67
C GLY A 33 -2.67 2.64 1.03
N ASP A 34 -2.12 2.76 2.24
CA ASP A 34 -1.30 3.92 2.58
C ASP A 34 -0.04 3.97 1.71
N LYS A 35 0.45 5.20 1.49
CA LYS A 35 1.56 5.50 0.58
C LYS A 35 2.78 4.61 0.81
N TRP A 36 3.09 4.28 2.06
CA TRP A 36 4.32 3.60 2.44
C TRP A 36 4.15 2.09 2.58
N SER A 37 2.97 1.61 3.01
CA SER A 37 2.72 0.18 3.22
C SER A 37 2.97 -0.66 1.97
N ILE A 38 2.38 -0.30 0.84
CA ILE A 38 2.58 -1.02 -0.43
C ILE A 38 4.06 -0.99 -0.84
N LEU A 39 4.71 0.18 -0.75
CA LEU A 39 6.12 0.32 -1.11
C LEU A 39 7.02 -0.59 -0.28
N LEU A 40 6.81 -0.65 1.04
CA LEU A 40 7.58 -1.52 1.92
C LEU A 40 7.34 -3.00 1.63
N ILE A 41 6.08 -3.39 1.35
CA ILE A 41 5.76 -4.78 1.00
C ILE A 41 6.49 -5.19 -0.29
N VAL A 42 6.43 -4.35 -1.32
CA VAL A 42 7.12 -4.59 -2.60
C VAL A 42 8.64 -4.61 -2.40
N LEU A 43 9.22 -3.68 -1.65
CA LEU A 43 10.66 -3.66 -1.39
C LEU A 43 11.12 -4.91 -0.63
N LEU A 44 10.43 -5.30 0.43
CA LEU A 44 10.77 -6.51 1.19
C LEU A 44 10.66 -7.78 0.34
N SER A 45 9.68 -7.84 -0.58
CA SER A 45 9.56 -8.95 -1.53
C SER A 45 10.77 -9.07 -2.48
N ARG A 46 11.44 -7.95 -2.77
CA ARG A 46 12.57 -7.85 -3.71
C ARG A 46 13.92 -7.79 -3.00
N ALA A 47 13.92 -7.65 -1.68
CA ALA A 47 15.14 -7.55 -0.89
C ALA A 47 16.00 -8.82 -1.05
N PRO A 48 17.34 -8.67 -1.05
CA PRO A 48 18.25 -9.81 -0.98
C PRO A 48 17.88 -10.71 0.20
N GLU A 49 17.95 -12.03 0.00
CA GLU A 49 17.60 -13.02 1.04
C GLU A 49 16.16 -12.87 1.63
N LYS A 50 15.27 -12.12 0.97
CA LYS A 50 13.89 -11.82 1.41
C LYS A 50 13.80 -11.11 2.77
N LYS A 51 14.82 -10.33 3.13
CA LYS A 51 14.90 -9.57 4.37
C LYS A 51 15.66 -8.26 4.20
N ALA A 52 15.37 -7.27 5.04
CA ALA A 52 16.05 -5.97 5.01
C ALA A 52 16.16 -5.35 6.39
N ARG A 53 17.22 -4.57 6.62
CA ARG A 53 17.40 -3.77 7.84
C ARG A 53 16.68 -2.44 7.73
N PHE A 54 16.42 -1.82 8.89
CA PHE A 54 15.77 -0.51 8.95
C PHE A 54 16.49 0.55 8.10
N SER A 55 17.83 0.63 8.19
CA SER A 55 18.62 1.61 7.44
C SER A 55 18.53 1.40 5.94
N GLU A 56 18.49 0.15 5.48
CA GLU A 56 18.36 -0.19 4.06
C GLU A 56 16.99 0.25 3.53
N LEU A 57 15.92 -0.04 4.28
CA LEU A 57 14.56 0.42 3.95
C LEU A 57 14.46 1.95 3.93
N LEU A 58 15.08 2.63 4.90
CA LEU A 58 15.10 4.09 4.96
C LEU A 58 15.81 4.72 3.76
N THR A 59 16.88 4.10 3.27
CA THR A 59 17.60 4.57 2.08
C THR A 59 16.86 4.25 0.78
N LEU A 60 16.14 3.14 0.71
CA LEU A 60 15.44 2.69 -0.51
C LEU A 60 14.12 3.41 -0.75
N VAL A 61 13.44 3.88 0.30
CA VAL A 61 12.16 4.57 0.18
C VAL A 61 12.39 6.08 0.17
N ASP A 62 12.40 6.67 -1.03
CA ASP A 62 12.58 8.12 -1.17
C ASP A 62 11.46 8.92 -0.48
N GLY A 63 11.86 9.94 0.28
CA GLY A 63 10.97 10.84 1.00
C GLY A 63 10.26 10.28 2.24
N ILE A 64 10.54 9.04 2.67
CA ILE A 64 10.01 8.56 3.97
C ILE A 64 10.85 9.10 5.12
N SER A 65 10.20 9.66 6.14
CA SER A 65 10.90 10.02 7.38
C SER A 65 11.15 8.78 8.23
N GLN A 66 12.19 8.80 9.06
CA GLN A 66 12.47 7.74 10.04
C GLN A 66 11.26 7.44 10.94
N ARG A 67 10.54 8.48 11.36
CA ARG A 67 9.31 8.36 12.14
C ARG A 67 8.23 7.63 11.37
N MET A 68 8.00 7.99 10.10
CA MET A 68 7.01 7.32 9.26
C MET A 68 7.37 5.85 9.05
N LEU A 69 8.62 5.56 8.69
CA LEU A 69 9.09 4.18 8.49
C LEU A 69 8.86 3.32 9.74
N THR A 70 9.17 3.86 10.91
CA THR A 70 8.95 3.16 12.19
C THR A 70 7.46 2.87 12.42
N THR A 71 6.59 3.87 12.21
CA THR A 71 5.14 3.71 12.37
C THR A 71 4.58 2.70 11.38
N THR A 72 4.97 2.77 10.11
CA THR A 72 4.48 1.86 9.07
C THR A 72 4.95 0.43 9.33
N LEU A 73 6.23 0.20 9.64
CA LEU A 73 6.73 -1.15 9.96
C LEU A 73 6.03 -1.75 11.19
N ARG A 74 5.75 -0.95 12.22
CA ARG A 74 4.99 -1.42 13.39
C ARG A 74 3.54 -1.75 13.04
N SER A 75 2.90 -0.97 12.17
CA SER A 75 1.54 -1.29 11.70
C SER A 75 1.53 -2.58 10.89
N LEU A 76 2.46 -2.72 9.94
CA LEU A 76 2.59 -3.93 9.12
C LEU A 76 2.93 -5.17 9.96
N GLU A 77 3.74 -5.02 11.01
CA GLU A 77 4.02 -6.08 11.97
C GLU A 77 2.77 -6.46 12.78
N ARG A 78 2.04 -5.46 13.30
CA ARG A 78 0.80 -5.66 14.06
C ARG A 78 -0.29 -6.35 13.23
N ASP A 79 -0.45 -5.94 11.98
CA ASP A 79 -1.44 -6.50 11.06
C ASP A 79 -0.95 -7.84 10.45
N GLY A 80 0.27 -8.27 10.77
CA GLY A 80 0.81 -9.58 10.42
C GLY A 80 1.37 -9.69 9.00
N TYR A 81 1.58 -8.58 8.29
CA TYR A 81 2.21 -8.56 6.96
C TYR A 81 3.73 -8.68 7.01
N VAL A 82 4.35 -8.15 8.07
CA VAL A 82 5.81 -8.12 8.24
C VAL A 82 6.19 -8.87 9.51
N LYS A 83 7.31 -9.59 9.47
CA LYS A 83 7.97 -10.17 10.64
C LYS A 83 9.18 -9.31 10.98
N ARG A 84 9.40 -9.09 12.27
CA ARG A 84 10.57 -8.42 12.83
C ARG A 84 11.40 -9.42 13.62
N GLU A 85 12.66 -9.59 13.23
CA GLU A 85 13.59 -10.49 13.92
C GLU A 85 14.75 -9.68 14.51
N VAL A 86 15.08 -9.97 15.78
CA VAL A 86 16.18 -9.33 16.49
C VAL A 86 17.34 -10.32 16.61
N PHE A 87 18.48 -9.94 16.06
CA PHE A 87 19.70 -10.74 16.12
C PHE A 87 20.60 -10.22 17.24
N PRO A 88 20.86 -11.04 18.30
CA PRO A 88 21.71 -10.67 19.42
C PRO A 88 23.20 -10.82 19.06
N VAL A 89 23.63 -10.08 18.04
CA VAL A 89 25.03 -9.95 17.64
C VAL A 89 25.58 -8.60 18.09
N VAL A 90 26.90 -8.37 18.02
CA VAL A 90 27.50 -7.07 18.33
C VAL A 90 27.95 -6.39 17.03
N PRO A 91 27.41 -5.21 16.68
CA PRO A 91 26.27 -4.52 17.30
C PRO A 91 24.92 -5.22 16.98
N PRO A 92 23.91 -5.12 17.86
CA PRO A 92 22.60 -5.75 17.62
C PRO A 92 21.99 -5.27 16.32
N ARG A 93 21.40 -6.19 15.55
CA ARG A 93 20.71 -5.84 14.30
C ARG A 93 19.28 -6.36 14.30
N VAL A 94 18.43 -5.62 13.60
CA VAL A 94 17.02 -5.98 13.40
C VAL A 94 16.78 -6.12 11.91
N GLU A 95 16.17 -7.21 11.52
CA GLU A 95 15.78 -7.47 10.13
C GLU A 95 14.27 -7.61 10.04
N TYR A 96 13.73 -7.18 8.90
CA TYR A 96 12.33 -7.23 8.56
C TYR A 96 12.16 -8.13 7.34
N SER A 97 11.14 -8.98 7.35
CA SER A 97 10.79 -9.84 6.21
C SER A 97 9.29 -9.88 6.03
N LEU A 98 8.81 -10.28 4.84
CA LEU A 98 7.39 -10.57 4.69
C LEU A 98 6.99 -11.81 5.49
N SER A 99 5.79 -11.79 6.05
CA SER A 99 5.11 -13.00 6.48
C SER A 99 4.48 -13.73 5.28
N ALA A 100 3.90 -14.91 5.51
CA ALA A 100 3.10 -15.58 4.49
C ALA A 100 1.89 -14.73 4.05
N LEU A 101 1.27 -14.01 4.98
CA LEU A 101 0.17 -13.08 4.71
C LEU A 101 0.65 -11.84 3.93
N GLY A 102 1.81 -11.30 4.26
CA GLY A 102 2.43 -10.20 3.50
C GLY A 102 2.76 -10.60 2.07
N ALA A 103 3.29 -11.82 1.89
CA ALA A 103 3.62 -12.35 0.57
C ALA A 103 2.37 -12.62 -0.28
N SER A 104 1.26 -13.06 0.32
CA SER A 104 0.02 -13.32 -0.44
C SER A 104 -0.62 -12.05 -1.01
N LEU A 105 -0.28 -10.86 -0.49
CA LEU A 105 -0.74 -9.57 -1.00
C LEU A 105 -0.08 -9.18 -2.33
N LEU A 106 1.05 -9.78 -2.68
CA LEU A 106 1.79 -9.43 -3.91
C LEU A 106 0.96 -9.70 -5.18
N LEU A 107 0.20 -10.79 -5.22
CA LEU A 107 -0.62 -11.15 -6.38
C LEU A 107 -1.79 -10.18 -6.62
N PRO A 108 -2.59 -9.80 -5.60
CA PRO A 108 -3.56 -8.70 -5.74
C PRO A 108 -2.92 -7.38 -6.19
N LEU A 109 -1.74 -7.04 -5.66
CA LEU A 109 -1.03 -5.81 -6.02
C LEU A 109 -0.55 -5.83 -7.48
N GLU A 110 -0.10 -6.96 -7.99
CA GLU A 110 0.31 -7.13 -9.38
C GLU A 110 -0.84 -6.76 -10.34
N HIS A 111 -2.03 -7.31 -10.14
CA HIS A 111 -3.21 -6.97 -10.94
C HIS A 111 -3.60 -5.49 -10.85
N LEU A 112 -3.47 -4.88 -9.66
CA LEU A 112 -3.73 -3.46 -9.48
C LEU A 112 -2.73 -2.60 -10.26
N VAL A 113 -1.45 -2.97 -10.21
CA VAL A 113 -0.37 -2.29 -10.95
C VAL A 113 -0.57 -2.43 -12.45
N GLU A 114 -0.88 -3.63 -12.94
CA GLU A 114 -1.18 -3.86 -14.36
C GLU A 114 -2.33 -2.98 -14.84
N TRP A 115 -3.43 -2.96 -14.09
CA TRP A 115 -4.58 -2.11 -14.41
C TRP A 115 -4.19 -0.61 -14.42
N ALA A 116 -3.43 -0.16 -13.41
CA ALA A 116 -3.00 1.23 -13.32
C ALA A 116 -2.09 1.62 -14.49
N LEU A 117 -1.16 0.76 -14.88
CA LEU A 117 -0.28 0.98 -16.03
C LEU A 117 -1.03 0.99 -17.35
N ALA A 118 -2.01 0.10 -17.54
CA ALA A 118 -2.87 0.06 -18.71
C ALA A 118 -3.71 1.34 -18.84
N ASN A 119 -4.12 1.93 -17.72
CA ASN A 119 -5.00 3.11 -17.68
C ASN A 119 -4.28 4.44 -17.41
N ARG A 120 -2.94 4.44 -17.28
CA ARG A 120 -2.14 5.62 -16.90
C ARG A 120 -2.44 6.85 -17.76
N SER A 121 -2.59 6.67 -19.07
CA SER A 121 -2.84 7.77 -20.01
C SER A 121 -4.24 8.36 -19.80
N ALA A 122 -5.25 7.53 -19.51
CA ALA A 122 -6.59 8.00 -19.21
C ALA A 122 -6.60 8.79 -17.89
N ILE A 123 -5.94 8.27 -16.85
CA ILE A 123 -5.81 8.93 -15.55
C ILE A 123 -5.13 10.30 -15.71
N HIS A 124 -4.03 10.39 -16.49
CA HIS A 124 -3.32 11.64 -16.73
C HIS A 124 -4.19 12.66 -17.48
N LYS A 125 -4.95 12.22 -18.50
CA LYS A 125 -5.90 13.09 -19.19
C LYS A 125 -6.99 13.63 -18.26
N SER A 126 -7.53 12.78 -17.38
CA SER A 126 -8.52 13.21 -16.39
C SER A 126 -7.96 14.23 -15.39
N ARG A 127 -6.70 14.07 -14.97
CA ARG A 127 -6.02 15.06 -14.10
C ARG A 127 -5.85 16.40 -14.80
N ALA A 128 -5.27 16.40 -16.00
CA ALA A 128 -5.08 17.64 -16.78
C ALA A 128 -6.41 18.38 -16.99
N ALA A 129 -7.46 17.66 -17.40
CA ALA A 129 -8.78 18.27 -17.60
C ALA A 129 -9.44 18.80 -16.31
N TYR A 130 -9.05 18.30 -15.14
CA TYR A 130 -9.50 18.83 -13.84
C TYR A 130 -8.71 20.09 -13.47
N ASP A 131 -7.39 20.04 -13.62
CA ASP A 131 -6.49 21.16 -13.32
C ASP A 131 -6.78 22.37 -14.23
N ASP A 132 -7.11 22.14 -15.50
CA ASP A 132 -7.53 23.19 -16.44
C ASP A 132 -8.85 23.87 -16.01
N LYS A 133 -9.76 23.13 -15.35
CA LYS A 133 -11.02 23.68 -14.84
C LYS A 133 -10.83 24.46 -13.55
N SER A 134 -10.03 23.93 -12.62
CA SER A 134 -9.77 24.61 -11.34
C SER A 134 -8.89 25.86 -11.49
N GLY A 135 -8.02 25.89 -12.52
CA GLY A 135 -7.31 27.10 -12.93
C GLY A 135 -8.26 28.22 -13.41
N SER A 136 -9.36 27.87 -14.08
CA SER A 136 -10.34 28.85 -14.57
C SER A 136 -11.24 29.46 -13.49
N GLU A 137 -11.42 28.79 -12.34
CA GLU A 137 -12.21 29.30 -11.21
C GLU A 137 -11.41 30.25 -10.30
N THR A 138 -10.08 30.24 -10.37
CA THR A 138 -9.22 31.06 -9.49
C THR A 138 -8.91 32.45 -10.08
N GLU A 139 -9.13 32.67 -11.38
CA GLU A 139 -8.91 33.97 -12.06
C GLU A 139 -10.14 34.91 -12.06
N ILE A 140 -11.28 34.51 -11.47
CA ILE A 140 -12.51 35.32 -11.40
C ILE A 140 -12.87 35.76 -9.96
N ALA A 141 -11.92 35.69 -9.02
CA ALA A 141 -12.11 36.16 -7.64
C ALA A 141 -11.19 37.33 -7.29
#